data_AF-A0A1M6FQY1-F1
#
_entry.id   AF-A0A1M6FQY1-F1
#
_cell.length_a   1.000
_cell.length_b   1.000
_cell.length_c   1.000
_cell.angle_alpha   90.00
_cell.angle_beta   90.00
_cell.angle_gamma   90.00
#
_symmetry.space_group_name_H-M   'P 1'
#
loop_
_entity.id
_entity.type
_entity.pdbx_description
1 polymer ?
#
loop_
_entity_poly.entity_id
_entity_poly.type
_entity_poly.pdbx_seq_one_letter_code
_entity_poly.pdbx_strand_id
1 'polypeptide(L)'
;MLDELLSRFALTYPDQPDRRAVASIWSKWHFAAVMPPVLAASLCLDHALPVPLDGVDVLLDPQGKTIGIRPAAAGEAHPTEDPFTRFAPLVFGHLEPLIEALAQNGRGAPRLFWSNVGTLFENLLQRLQHGGQAPALAQGEALLRTRVWPGGRPNLLFEPVRHANPADPSTRMRRVCCLRYLIPSLPACASCPLARQESPLG
;
A
#
# COMPACT_ATOMS: atom_id res chain seq x y z
N MET A 1 -5.47 -19.97 -7.64
CA MET A 1 -4.26 -19.11 -7.78
C MET A 1 -4.02 -18.19 -6.58
N LEU A 2 -4.77 -17.10 -6.33
CA LEU A 2 -4.52 -16.23 -5.15
C LEU A 2 -4.80 -16.94 -3.81
N ASP A 3 -5.87 -17.73 -3.75
CA ASP A 3 -6.26 -18.50 -2.56
C ASP A 3 -5.17 -19.49 -2.10
N GLU A 4 -4.62 -20.23 -3.07
CA GLU A 4 -3.53 -21.20 -2.85
C GLU A 4 -2.25 -20.49 -2.45
N LEU A 5 -1.95 -19.34 -3.08
CA LEU A 5 -0.80 -18.52 -2.72
C LEU A 5 -0.90 -18.00 -1.28
N LEU A 6 -2.08 -17.54 -0.84
CA LEU A 6 -2.30 -17.11 0.54
C LEU A 6 -2.19 -18.27 1.52
N SER A 7 -2.70 -19.45 1.14
CA SER A 7 -2.59 -20.67 1.93
C SER A 7 -1.14 -21.12 2.09
N ARG A 8 -0.34 -21.05 1.01
CA ARG A 8 1.10 -21.30 1.06
C ARG A 8 1.84 -20.28 1.92
N PHE A 9 1.52 -18.99 1.77
CA PHE A 9 2.15 -17.93 2.56
C PHE A 9 1.82 -18.04 4.06
N ALA A 10 0.63 -18.52 4.41
CA ALA A 10 0.22 -18.76 5.79
C ALA A 10 1.16 -19.74 6.53
N LEU A 11 1.79 -20.68 5.81
CA LEU A 11 2.73 -21.65 6.38
C LEU A 11 4.00 -21.00 6.95
N THR A 12 4.25 -19.73 6.65
CA THR A 12 5.34 -18.94 7.25
C THR A 12 5.10 -18.66 8.73
N TYR A 13 3.85 -18.76 9.20
CA TYR A 13 3.48 -18.45 10.58
C TYR A 13 3.07 -19.73 11.31
N PRO A 14 3.61 -19.97 12.52
CA PRO A 14 3.08 -21.02 13.39
C PRO A 14 1.63 -20.67 13.82
N ASP A 15 0.90 -21.68 14.31
CA ASP A 15 -0.37 -21.51 15.04
C ASP A 15 -1.63 -21.11 14.24
N GLN A 16 -1.79 -21.62 13.00
CA GLN A 16 -3.02 -21.42 12.19
C GLN A 16 -3.50 -19.95 12.18
N PRO A 17 -2.72 -19.04 11.58
CA PRO A 17 -2.99 -17.61 11.65
C PRO A 17 -4.35 -17.23 11.04
N ASP A 18 -4.97 -16.17 11.56
CA ASP A 18 -6.20 -15.62 10.97
C ASP A 18 -5.98 -15.27 9.49
N ARG A 19 -6.80 -15.85 8.61
CA ARG A 19 -6.69 -15.69 7.15
C ARG A 19 -6.68 -14.23 6.70
N ARG A 20 -7.43 -13.36 7.39
CA ARG A 20 -7.50 -11.92 7.06
C ARG A 20 -6.19 -11.23 7.39
N ALA A 21 -5.54 -11.64 8.48
CA ALA A 21 -4.24 -11.13 8.87
C ALA A 21 -3.15 -11.62 7.90
N VAL A 22 -3.19 -12.89 7.48
CA VAL A 22 -2.29 -13.42 6.45
C VAL A 22 -2.43 -12.63 5.15
N ALA A 23 -3.65 -12.45 4.64
CA ALA A 23 -3.91 -11.67 3.43
C ALA A 23 -3.41 -10.22 3.57
N SER A 24 -3.62 -9.59 4.73
CA SER A 24 -3.14 -8.24 5.02
C SER A 24 -1.61 -8.17 5.00
N ILE A 25 -0.91 -9.12 5.63
CA ILE A 25 0.55 -9.13 5.64
C ILE A 25 1.12 -9.44 4.27
N TRP A 26 0.55 -10.39 3.53
CA TRP A 26 0.95 -10.65 2.16
C TRP A 26 0.80 -9.41 1.28
N SER A 27 -0.35 -8.71 1.37
CA SER A 27 -0.59 -7.48 0.61
C SER A 27 0.46 -6.42 0.88
N LYS A 28 0.96 -6.29 2.12
CA LYS A 28 2.03 -5.34 2.44
C LYS A 28 3.33 -5.69 1.77
N TRP A 29 3.69 -6.97 1.70
CA TRP A 29 4.88 -7.41 0.97
C TRP A 29 4.74 -7.15 -0.51
N HIS A 30 3.57 -7.43 -1.08
CA HIS A 30 3.27 -7.14 -2.48
C HIS A 30 3.41 -5.64 -2.78
N PHE A 31 2.70 -4.79 -2.03
CA PHE A 31 2.76 -3.33 -2.20
C PHE A 31 4.18 -2.78 -1.97
N ALA A 32 4.94 -3.33 -1.01
CA ALA A 32 6.33 -2.93 -0.77
C ALA A 32 7.30 -3.33 -1.89
N ALA A 33 6.96 -4.34 -2.71
CA ALA A 33 7.72 -4.70 -3.89
C ALA A 33 7.33 -3.85 -5.12
N VAL A 34 6.06 -3.46 -5.22
CA VAL A 34 5.50 -2.75 -6.39
C VAL A 34 5.64 -1.23 -6.27
N MET A 35 5.17 -0.66 -5.16
CA MET A 35 4.97 0.79 -5.07
C MET A 35 6.27 1.60 -5.04
N PRO A 36 7.35 1.19 -4.34
CA PRO A 36 8.58 1.99 -4.32
C PRO A 36 9.16 2.26 -5.72
N PRO A 37 9.41 1.27 -6.59
CA PRO A 37 9.95 1.55 -7.92
C PRO A 37 8.97 2.34 -8.80
N VAL A 38 7.67 2.07 -8.71
CA VAL A 38 6.65 2.77 -9.52
C VAL A 38 6.51 4.24 -9.10
N LEU A 39 6.44 4.50 -7.80
CA LEU A 39 6.36 5.87 -7.29
C LEU A 39 7.67 6.63 -7.49
N ALA A 40 8.83 5.99 -7.35
CA ALA A 40 10.11 6.64 -7.64
C ALA A 40 10.23 7.00 -9.14
N ALA A 41 9.92 6.07 -10.05
CA ALA A 41 9.93 6.35 -11.48
C ALA A 41 8.97 7.51 -11.83
N SER A 42 7.77 7.48 -11.28
CA SER A 42 6.78 8.52 -11.53
C SER A 42 7.18 9.87 -10.92
N LEU A 43 7.52 9.93 -9.63
CA LEU A 43 7.72 11.18 -8.90
C LEU A 43 9.08 11.83 -9.12
N CYS A 44 10.10 11.04 -9.44
CA CYS A 44 11.47 11.51 -9.59
C CYS A 44 11.84 11.73 -11.07
N LEU A 45 11.26 10.96 -11.99
CA LEU A 45 11.70 10.89 -13.39
C LEU A 45 10.60 11.19 -14.41
N ASP A 46 9.37 11.50 -13.97
CA ASP A 46 8.21 11.62 -14.86
C ASP A 46 8.05 10.42 -15.79
N HIS A 47 8.27 9.22 -15.26
CA HIS A 47 8.27 7.98 -16.03
C HIS A 47 7.20 7.02 -15.53
N ALA A 48 6.35 6.54 -16.43
CA ALA A 48 5.29 5.59 -16.13
C ALA A 48 5.76 4.15 -16.39
N LEU A 49 5.83 3.34 -15.33
CA LEU A 49 6.09 1.90 -15.46
C LEU A 49 4.78 1.13 -15.75
N PRO A 50 4.75 0.23 -16.75
CA PRO A 50 3.55 -0.53 -17.10
C PRO A 50 3.43 -1.70 -16.12
N VAL A 51 2.68 -1.49 -15.05
CA VAL A 51 2.44 -2.48 -14.01
C VAL A 51 0.97 -2.85 -13.84
N PRO A 52 0.12 -2.95 -14.88
CA PRO A 52 -1.24 -3.43 -14.68
C PRO A 52 -1.22 -4.86 -14.12
N LEU A 53 -2.15 -5.21 -13.24
CA LEU A 53 -2.12 -6.49 -12.50
C LEU A 53 -2.12 -7.71 -13.43
N ASP A 54 -2.78 -7.61 -14.58
CA ASP A 54 -2.90 -8.64 -15.61
C ASP A 54 -1.77 -8.62 -16.66
N GLY A 55 -0.86 -7.65 -16.59
CA GLY A 55 0.26 -7.50 -17.52
C GLY A 55 1.64 -7.42 -16.86
N VAL A 56 1.74 -7.67 -15.56
CA VAL A 56 2.99 -7.66 -14.80
C VAL A 56 3.33 -9.03 -14.25
N ASP A 57 4.56 -9.46 -14.44
CA ASP A 57 5.07 -10.68 -13.81
C ASP A 57 5.37 -10.42 -12.33
N VAL A 58 4.75 -11.19 -11.44
CA VAL A 58 5.00 -11.13 -10.00
C VAL A 58 6.02 -12.20 -9.62
N LEU A 59 7.18 -11.77 -9.12
CA LEU A 59 8.23 -12.67 -8.65
C LEU A 59 7.94 -13.06 -7.19
N LEU A 60 7.88 -14.37 -6.94
CA LEU A 60 7.57 -14.94 -5.63
C LEU A 60 8.74 -15.76 -5.09
N ASP A 61 8.95 -15.73 -3.78
CA ASP A 61 9.81 -16.70 -3.11
C ASP A 61 9.11 -18.07 -2.95
N PRO A 62 9.80 -19.13 -2.46
CA PRO A 62 9.19 -20.45 -2.28
C PRO A 62 7.95 -20.45 -1.36
N GLN A 63 7.86 -19.50 -0.42
CA GLN A 63 6.74 -19.33 0.50
C GLN A 63 5.58 -18.53 -0.13
N GLY A 64 5.74 -18.02 -1.35
CA GLY A 64 4.72 -17.26 -2.05
C GLY A 64 4.66 -15.78 -1.68
N LYS A 65 5.67 -15.25 -0.98
CA LYS A 65 5.80 -13.82 -0.74
C LYS A 65 6.29 -13.13 -2.01
N THR A 66 5.71 -11.98 -2.34
CA THR A 66 6.24 -11.13 -3.42
C THR A 66 7.61 -10.56 -3.05
N ILE A 67 8.59 -10.80 -3.92
CA ILE A 67 9.97 -10.30 -3.79
C ILE A 67 10.34 -9.29 -4.86
N GLY A 68 9.51 -9.15 -5.90
CA GLY A 68 9.73 -8.20 -6.97
C GLY A 68 8.64 -8.28 -8.04
N ILE A 69 8.76 -7.39 -9.02
CA ILE A 69 7.94 -7.40 -10.23
C ILE A 69 8.83 -7.26 -11.46
N ARG A 70 8.36 -7.78 -12.58
CA ARG A 70 8.95 -7.55 -13.90
C ARG A 70 7.88 -6.94 -14.81
N PRO A 71 7.96 -5.62 -15.08
CA PRO A 71 7.12 -4.97 -16.08
C PRO A 71 7.33 -5.60 -17.46
N ALA A 72 6.27 -5.66 -18.27
CA ALA A 72 6.33 -6.20 -19.64
C ALA A 72 7.18 -5.34 -20.59
N ALA A 73 7.38 -4.06 -20.26
CA ALA A 73 8.20 -3.11 -21.01
C ALA A 73 8.88 -2.11 -20.07
N ALA A 74 9.85 -1.36 -20.59
CA ALA A 74 10.58 -0.33 -19.83
C ALA A 74 9.71 0.83 -19.35
N GLY A 75 8.49 0.99 -19.92
CA GLY A 75 7.63 2.13 -19.70
C GLY A 75 7.96 3.31 -20.60
N GLU A 76 7.33 4.45 -20.32
CA GLU A 76 7.41 5.65 -21.16
C GLU A 76 7.45 6.93 -20.34
N ALA A 77 7.99 7.98 -20.95
CA ALA A 77 7.93 9.32 -20.39
C ALA A 77 6.46 9.76 -20.28
N HIS A 78 6.07 10.18 -19.09
CA HIS A 78 4.72 10.59 -18.74
C HIS A 78 4.75 11.85 -17.85
N PRO A 79 5.22 12.99 -18.40
CA PRO A 79 5.16 14.26 -17.70
C PRO A 79 3.71 14.73 -17.59
N THR A 80 3.28 15.04 -16.38
CA THR A 80 1.95 15.60 -16.12
C THR A 80 1.94 16.43 -14.85
N GLU A 81 1.16 17.52 -14.84
CA GLU A 81 0.91 18.29 -13.62
C GLU A 81 -0.31 17.81 -12.84
N ASP A 82 -1.11 16.91 -13.41
CA ASP A 82 -2.32 16.39 -12.76
C ASP A 82 -2.01 15.12 -11.94
N PRO A 83 -2.16 15.17 -10.60
CA PRO A 83 -1.99 14.00 -9.74
C PRO A 83 -2.86 12.82 -10.14
N PHE A 84 -4.09 13.07 -10.58
CA PHE A 84 -5.04 11.99 -10.85
C PHE A 84 -4.65 11.25 -12.13
N THR A 85 -4.31 11.98 -13.19
CA THR A 85 -3.72 11.38 -14.39
C THR A 85 -2.44 10.60 -14.06
N ARG A 86 -1.56 11.14 -13.20
CA ARG A 86 -0.31 10.46 -12.81
C ARG A 86 -0.53 9.11 -12.13
N PHE A 87 -1.46 9.04 -11.16
CA PHE A 87 -1.61 7.85 -10.32
C PHE A 87 -2.74 6.92 -10.74
N ALA A 88 -3.61 7.33 -11.67
CA ALA A 88 -4.70 6.50 -12.19
C ALA A 88 -4.23 5.11 -12.68
N PRO A 89 -3.13 4.97 -13.46
CA PRO A 89 -2.66 3.66 -13.91
C PRO A 89 -2.29 2.71 -12.77
N LEU A 90 -1.59 3.21 -11.73
CA LEU A 90 -1.24 2.41 -10.56
C LEU A 90 -2.50 2.04 -9.75
N VAL A 91 -3.37 3.01 -9.50
CA VAL A 91 -4.55 2.83 -8.65
C VAL A 91 -5.55 1.88 -9.30
N PHE A 92 -5.97 2.17 -10.54
CA PHE A 92 -7.03 1.43 -11.21
C PHE A 92 -6.52 0.20 -11.98
N GLY A 93 -5.29 0.26 -12.50
CA GLY A 93 -4.70 -0.85 -13.24
C GLY A 93 -4.10 -1.94 -12.36
N HIS A 94 -3.74 -1.64 -11.10
CA HIS A 94 -3.04 -2.60 -10.25
C HIS A 94 -3.65 -2.74 -8.85
N LEU A 95 -3.73 -1.64 -8.11
CA LEU A 95 -4.09 -1.70 -6.68
C LEU A 95 -5.54 -2.12 -6.47
N GLU A 96 -6.46 -1.50 -7.19
CA GLU A 96 -7.89 -1.80 -7.12
C GLU A 96 -8.24 -3.26 -7.45
N PRO A 97 -7.89 -3.81 -8.63
CA PRO A 97 -8.23 -5.20 -8.95
C PRO A 97 -7.59 -6.20 -7.98
N LEU A 98 -6.38 -5.92 -7.48
CA LEU A 98 -5.75 -6.78 -6.49
C LEU A 98 -6.48 -6.73 -5.14
N ILE A 99 -6.89 -5.55 -4.70
CA ILE A 99 -7.64 -5.39 -3.45
C ILE A 99 -9.01 -6.05 -3.53
N GLU A 100 -9.68 -5.98 -4.67
CA GLU A 100 -10.93 -6.70 -4.92
C GLU A 100 -10.73 -8.21 -4.81
N ALA A 101 -9.70 -8.75 -5.46
CA ALA A 101 -9.35 -10.17 -5.37
C ALA A 101 -8.99 -10.59 -3.93
N LEU A 102 -8.24 -9.76 -3.20
CA LEU A 102 -7.89 -10.01 -1.80
C LEU A 102 -9.11 -9.97 -0.87
N ALA A 103 -10.07 -9.08 -1.11
CA ALA A 103 -11.30 -9.01 -0.32
C ALA A 103 -12.16 -10.28 -0.51
N GLN A 104 -12.23 -10.78 -1.75
CA GLN A 104 -12.96 -12.01 -2.08
C GLN A 104 -12.31 -13.27 -1.50
N ASN A 105 -10.98 -13.41 -1.59
CA ASN A 105 -10.27 -14.65 -1.22
C ASN A 105 -9.71 -14.65 0.22
N GLY A 106 -9.28 -13.48 0.71
CA GLY A 106 -8.66 -13.30 2.02
C GLY A 106 -9.66 -13.03 3.16
N ARG A 107 -10.94 -12.83 2.84
CA ARG A 107 -12.03 -12.49 3.78
C ARG A 107 -11.82 -11.18 4.56
N GLY A 108 -10.90 -10.33 4.10
CA GLY A 108 -10.63 -9.01 4.68
C GLY A 108 -11.54 -7.95 4.06
N ALA A 109 -11.94 -6.94 4.83
CA ALA A 109 -12.69 -5.81 4.28
C ALA A 109 -11.78 -4.98 3.34
N PRO A 110 -12.23 -4.52 2.16
CA PRO A 110 -11.40 -3.75 1.21
C PRO A 110 -10.62 -2.58 1.84
N ARG A 111 -11.27 -1.84 2.76
CA ARG A 111 -10.65 -0.72 3.51
C ARG A 111 -9.37 -1.08 4.27
N LEU A 112 -9.21 -2.35 4.65
CA LEU A 112 -8.01 -2.89 5.29
C LEU A 112 -6.80 -2.75 4.36
N PHE A 113 -6.96 -3.23 3.13
CA PHE A 113 -5.88 -3.28 2.14
C PHE A 113 -5.58 -1.88 1.60
N TRP A 114 -6.62 -1.06 1.36
CA TRP A 114 -6.42 0.37 1.05
C TRP A 114 -5.68 1.12 2.15
N SER A 115 -5.90 0.80 3.43
CA SER A 115 -5.12 1.37 4.53
C SER A 115 -3.65 0.94 4.49
N ASN A 116 -3.35 -0.31 4.07
CA ASN A 116 -1.97 -0.75 3.87
C ASN A 116 -1.30 0.04 2.74
N VAL A 117 -1.98 0.19 1.58
CA VAL A 117 -1.50 1.00 0.45
C VAL A 117 -1.25 2.44 0.89
N GLY A 118 -2.25 3.11 1.46
CA GLY A 118 -2.13 4.52 1.84
C GLY A 118 -1.05 4.76 2.90
N THR A 119 -0.88 3.84 3.86
CA THR A 119 0.20 3.93 4.87
C THR A 119 1.58 3.82 4.21
N LEU A 120 1.73 2.95 3.20
CA LEU A 120 2.99 2.80 2.47
C LEU A 120 3.23 3.99 1.53
N PHE A 121 2.21 4.45 0.80
CA PHE A 121 2.27 5.61 -0.09
C PHE A 121 2.77 6.83 0.68
N GLU A 122 2.13 7.15 1.80
CA GLU A 122 2.48 8.28 2.65
C GLU A 122 3.91 8.17 3.20
N ASN A 123 4.32 6.98 3.67
CA ASN A 123 5.70 6.72 4.10
C ASN A 123 6.72 6.94 2.96
N LEU A 124 6.38 6.56 1.72
CA LEU A 124 7.26 6.73 0.57
C LEU A 124 7.40 8.21 0.20
N LEU A 125 6.33 9.00 0.28
CA LEU A 125 6.42 10.46 0.08
C LEU A 125 7.33 11.10 1.13
N GLN A 126 7.19 10.75 2.42
CA GLN A 126 8.09 11.25 3.46
C GLN A 126 9.56 10.92 3.17
N ARG A 127 9.85 9.68 2.75
CA ARG A 127 11.22 9.26 2.39
C ARG A 127 11.78 10.04 1.20
N LEU A 128 10.96 10.25 0.17
CA LEU A 128 11.35 11.03 -1.00
C LEU A 128 11.60 12.50 -0.65
N GLN A 129 10.78 13.08 0.24
CA GLN A 129 10.98 14.43 0.77
C GLN A 129 12.34 14.56 1.47
N HIS A 130 12.70 13.61 2.33
CA HIS A 130 13.99 13.60 3.03
C HIS A 130 15.19 13.36 2.10
N GLY A 131 14.99 12.64 0.99
CA GLY A 131 16.02 12.42 -0.02
C GLY A 131 16.25 13.60 -0.97
N GLY A 132 15.37 14.61 -0.97
CA GLY A 132 15.53 15.85 -1.73
C GLY A 132 15.36 15.76 -3.24
N GLN A 133 15.04 14.58 -3.79
CA GLN A 133 14.94 14.35 -5.24
C GLN A 133 13.59 13.75 -5.66
N ALA A 134 12.54 14.56 -5.66
CA ALA A 134 11.23 14.20 -6.21
C ALA A 134 10.49 15.46 -6.69
N PRO A 135 10.72 15.92 -7.95
CA PRO A 135 10.10 17.14 -8.46
C PRO A 135 8.57 17.14 -8.37
N ALA A 136 7.94 15.99 -8.59
CA ALA A 136 6.49 15.85 -8.55
C ALA A 136 5.93 15.46 -7.16
N LEU A 137 6.71 15.59 -6.07
CA LEU A 137 6.29 15.18 -4.72
C LEU A 137 4.94 15.79 -4.30
N ALA A 138 4.74 17.08 -4.61
CA ALA A 138 3.50 17.80 -4.32
C ALA A 138 2.26 17.16 -4.94
N GLN A 139 2.41 16.48 -6.08
CA GLN A 139 1.31 15.77 -6.73
C GLN A 139 0.93 14.50 -5.95
N GLY A 140 1.92 13.77 -5.42
CA GLY A 140 1.68 12.67 -4.48
C GLY A 140 0.94 13.13 -3.23
N GLU A 141 1.33 14.26 -2.65
CA GLU A 141 0.64 14.84 -1.50
C GLU A 141 -0.77 15.30 -1.83
N ALA A 142 -0.98 15.92 -3.00
CA ALA A 142 -2.29 16.33 -3.48
C ALA A 142 -3.25 15.14 -3.57
N LEU A 143 -2.80 14.00 -4.11
CA LEU A 143 -3.60 12.78 -4.12
C LEU A 143 -4.05 12.39 -2.71
N LEU A 144 -3.18 12.44 -1.70
CA LEU A 144 -3.54 12.07 -0.33
C LEU A 144 -4.45 13.10 0.36
N ARG A 145 -4.49 14.35 -0.12
CA ARG A 145 -5.31 15.46 0.43
C ARG A 145 -6.63 15.68 -0.30
N THR A 146 -6.86 15.05 -1.46
CA THR A 146 -8.13 15.20 -2.18
C THR A 146 -9.08 14.02 -1.94
N ARG A 147 -10.32 14.32 -1.55
CA ARG A 147 -11.32 13.33 -1.14
C ARG A 147 -11.93 12.54 -2.29
N VAL A 148 -11.99 13.11 -3.48
CA VAL A 148 -12.64 12.54 -4.66
C VAL A 148 -11.74 12.66 -5.87
N TRP A 149 -11.79 11.67 -6.74
CA TRP A 149 -11.23 11.74 -8.08
C TRP A 149 -12.07 12.69 -8.96
N PRO A 150 -11.49 13.23 -10.05
CA PRO A 150 -12.26 13.82 -11.13
C PRO A 150 -13.38 12.85 -11.57
N GLY A 151 -14.60 13.38 -11.75
CA GLY A 151 -15.80 12.56 -12.02
C GLY A 151 -16.52 12.05 -10.76
N GLY A 152 -16.06 12.41 -9.55
CA GLY A 152 -16.82 12.23 -8.30
C GLY A 152 -16.60 10.89 -7.59
N ARG A 153 -15.79 9.99 -8.15
CA ARG A 153 -15.43 8.73 -7.51
C ARG A 153 -14.69 8.99 -6.18
N PRO A 154 -15.03 8.32 -5.06
CA PRO A 154 -14.28 8.46 -3.81
C PRO A 154 -12.81 8.08 -3.96
N ASN A 155 -11.91 8.88 -3.38
CA ASN A 155 -10.50 8.54 -3.31
C ASN A 155 -10.21 7.70 -2.06
N LEU A 156 -9.88 6.43 -2.26
CA LEU A 156 -9.60 5.47 -1.18
C LEU A 156 -8.22 5.67 -0.53
N LEU A 157 -7.39 6.56 -1.08
CA LEU A 157 -6.12 7.00 -0.51
C LEU A 157 -6.22 8.34 0.23
N PHE A 158 -7.41 8.93 0.33
CA PHE A 158 -7.62 10.19 1.05
C PHE A 158 -7.32 10.06 2.55
N GLU A 159 -6.36 10.85 3.05
CA GLU A 159 -5.92 10.90 4.45
C GLU A 159 -5.77 9.50 5.06
N PRO A 160 -4.80 8.68 4.62
CA PRO A 160 -4.70 7.29 5.08
C PRO A 160 -4.16 7.19 6.51
N VAL A 161 -3.47 8.24 6.96
CA VAL A 161 -2.73 8.36 8.20
C VAL A 161 -3.10 9.69 8.87
N ARG A 162 -3.17 9.70 10.19
CA ARG A 162 -3.36 10.87 11.04
C ARG A 162 -2.10 11.12 11.86
N HIS A 163 -1.77 12.39 12.05
CA HIS A 163 -0.72 12.84 12.94
C HIS A 163 -1.37 13.75 13.98
N ALA A 164 -1.34 13.37 15.27
CA ALA A 164 -1.84 14.26 16.32
C ALA A 164 -0.89 15.45 16.52
N ASN A 165 0.41 15.23 16.33
CA ASN A 165 1.43 16.27 16.27
C ASN A 165 2.38 15.96 15.09
N PRO A 166 2.35 16.74 13.99
CA PRO A 166 3.24 16.53 12.85
C PRO A 166 4.74 16.55 13.19
N ALA A 167 5.15 17.24 14.27
CA ALA A 167 6.53 17.29 14.73
C ALA A 167 6.97 16.05 15.51
N ASP A 168 6.03 15.22 15.96
CA ASP A 168 6.31 13.98 16.69
C ASP A 168 5.88 12.75 15.85
N PRO A 169 6.85 12.03 15.25
CA PRO A 169 6.60 10.82 14.47
C PRO A 169 5.87 9.73 15.26
N SER A 170 5.97 9.72 16.59
CA SER A 170 5.26 8.75 17.43
C SER A 170 3.75 8.88 17.28
N THR A 171 3.24 10.08 17.01
CA THR A 171 1.80 10.38 16.86
C THR A 171 1.20 9.93 15.54
N ARG A 172 2.03 9.40 14.64
CA ARG A 172 1.61 8.87 13.35
C ARG A 172 0.78 7.60 13.54
N MET A 173 -0.48 7.66 13.13
CA MET A 173 -1.44 6.56 13.30
C MET A 173 -2.24 6.33 12.02
N ARG A 174 -2.33 5.08 11.56
CA ARG A 174 -3.20 4.75 10.41
C ARG A 174 -4.66 4.67 10.86
N ARG A 175 -5.60 4.91 9.94
CA ARG A 175 -7.04 4.95 10.25
C ARG A 175 -7.72 3.60 10.45
N VAL A 176 -7.20 2.54 9.83
CA VAL A 176 -7.82 1.19 9.89
C VAL A 176 -6.80 0.20 10.43
N CYS A 177 -7.19 -0.67 11.36
CA CYS A 177 -6.28 -1.72 11.84
C CYS A 177 -6.00 -2.75 10.73
N CYS A 178 -4.72 -3.09 10.49
CA CYS A 178 -4.27 -4.06 9.50
C CYS A 178 -4.39 -5.52 9.96
N LEU A 179 -4.92 -5.77 11.17
CA LEU A 179 -5.08 -7.10 11.76
C LEU A 179 -3.78 -7.89 12.02
N ARG A 180 -2.59 -7.28 11.88
CA ARG A 180 -1.30 -7.93 12.17
C ARG A 180 -1.23 -8.60 13.55
N TYR A 181 -1.90 -8.03 14.55
CA TYR A 181 -1.92 -8.56 15.92
C TYR A 181 -2.60 -9.94 16.04
N LEU A 182 -3.37 -10.36 15.03
CA LEU A 182 -3.97 -11.71 14.95
C LEU A 182 -2.98 -12.79 14.47
N ILE A 183 -1.70 -12.43 14.24
CA ILE A 183 -0.62 -13.39 14.03
C ILE A 183 0.27 -13.32 15.28
N PRO A 184 0.19 -14.30 16.20
CA PRO A 184 0.84 -14.23 17.51
C PRO A 184 2.35 -14.01 17.48
N SER A 185 3.03 -14.56 16.47
CA SER A 185 4.48 -14.43 16.31
C SER A 185 4.93 -13.03 15.84
N LEU A 186 4.02 -12.11 15.52
CA LEU A 186 4.34 -10.78 15.02
C LEU A 186 4.01 -9.69 16.05
N PRO A 187 4.89 -8.70 16.26
CA PRO A 187 4.56 -7.55 17.08
C PRO A 187 3.47 -6.70 16.41
N ALA A 188 2.75 -5.93 17.22
CA ALA A 188 1.88 -4.88 16.74
C ALA A 188 2.66 -3.89 15.86
N CYS A 189 1.96 -3.24 14.93
CA CYS A 189 2.62 -2.25 14.07
C CYS A 189 2.85 -0.93 14.82
N ALA A 190 3.93 -0.22 14.50
CA ALA A 190 4.26 1.06 15.11
C ALA A 190 3.12 2.09 15.04
N SER A 191 2.40 2.16 13.91
CA SER A 191 1.27 3.07 13.71
C SER A 191 -0.09 2.45 14.03
N CYS A 192 -0.17 1.48 14.95
CA CYS A 192 -1.40 0.73 15.22
C CYS A 192 -2.47 1.61 15.88
N PRO A 193 -3.71 1.65 15.35
CA PRO A 193 -4.79 2.38 16.01
C PRO A 193 -5.26 1.73 17.32
N LEU A 194 -4.99 0.44 17.55
CA LEU A 194 -5.38 -0.26 18.78
C LEU A 194 -4.42 0.02 19.95
N ALA A 195 -3.11 0.16 19.68
CA ALA A 195 -2.11 0.36 20.72
C ALA A 195 -2.29 1.69 21.49
N ARG A 196 -2.91 2.70 20.86
CA ARG A 196 -3.25 3.98 21.51
C ARG A 196 -4.63 3.97 22.19
N GLN A 197 -5.48 2.98 21.89
CA GLN A 197 -6.75 2.78 22.62
C GLN A 197 -6.53 2.04 23.95
N GLU A 198 -5.38 1.36 24.09
CA GLU A 198 -4.97 0.68 25.33
C GLU A 198 -4.11 1.56 26.27
N SER A 199 -3.86 2.82 25.90
CA SER A 199 -3.31 3.79 26.87
C SER A 199 -4.43 4.15 27.85
N PRO A 200 -4.33 3.80 29.14
CA PRO A 200 -5.31 4.25 30.10
C PRO A 200 -5.29 5.77 30.10
N LEU A 201 -6.45 6.38 30.31
CA LEU A 201 -6.56 7.75 30.77
C LEU A 201 -5.53 7.98 31.88
N GLY A 202 -4.50 8.75 31.56
CA GLY A 202 -3.77 9.61 32.48
C GLY A 202 -4.24 11.03 32.26
#